data_AF-A0A022GE93-F1
#
_entry.id   AF-A0A022GE93-F1
#
_cell.length_a   1.000
_cell.length_b   1.000
_cell.length_c   1.000
_cell.angle_alpha   90.00
_cell.angle_beta   90.00
_cell.angle_gamma   90.00
#
_symmetry.space_group_name_H-M   'P 1'
#
loop_
_entity.id
_entity.type
_entity.pdbx_description
1 polymer ?
#
loop_
_entity_poly.entity_id
_entity_poly.type
_entity_poly.pdbx_seq_one_letter_code
_entity_poly.pdbx_strand_id
1 'polypeptide(L)'
;MQRSRVGVLSGYPSEPDQLLARLIRAHGNTTEYAPFLAVLFLYLGTQHPPGWAIWCMAGATACRVLLVVALLAWPSMSKPNPARAIGALGTYAFGTALCVAALAV
;
A
#
# COMPACT_ATOMS: atom_id res chain seq x y z
N MET A 1 22.74 2.29 1.13
CA MET A 1 21.44 1.73 0.66
C MET A 1 21.33 0.28 1.11
N GLN A 2 20.15 -0.30 1.35
CA GLN A 2 20.03 -1.70 1.83
C GLN A 2 20.67 -2.72 0.87
N ARG A 3 20.57 -2.48 -0.44
CA ARG A 3 21.23 -3.29 -1.49
C ARG A 3 22.75 -3.35 -1.33
N SER A 4 23.38 -2.20 -1.06
CA SER A 4 24.84 -2.13 -0.85
C SER A 4 25.28 -2.81 0.46
N ARG A 5 24.40 -2.89 1.46
CA ARG A 5 24.69 -3.60 2.73
C ARG A 5 24.68 -5.12 2.59
N VAL A 6 23.88 -5.67 1.66
CA VAL A 6 23.75 -7.12 1.45
C VAL A 6 24.58 -7.60 0.24
N GLY A 7 25.19 -6.68 -0.52
CA GLY A 7 25.99 -7.02 -1.71
C GLY A 7 25.14 -7.48 -2.91
N VAL A 8 23.86 -7.12 -2.96
CA VAL A 8 22.92 -7.54 -4.02
C VAL A 8 22.63 -6.37 -4.95
N LEU A 9 23.12 -6.44 -6.19
CA LEU A 9 22.94 -5.37 -7.18
C LEU A 9 21.52 -5.34 -7.77
N SER A 10 21.02 -6.50 -8.22
CA SER A 10 19.67 -6.71 -8.78
C SER A 10 19.00 -7.95 -8.19
N GLY A 11 17.67 -8.03 -8.23
CA GLY A 11 16.90 -9.17 -7.71
C GLY A 11 16.69 -9.19 -6.19
N TYR A 12 16.27 -10.36 -5.70
CA TYR A 12 16.03 -10.68 -4.29
C TYR A 12 17.30 -11.20 -3.60
N PRO A 13 17.46 -10.96 -2.29
CA PRO A 13 18.49 -11.65 -1.51
C PRO A 13 18.18 -13.15 -1.42
N SER A 14 19.21 -13.96 -1.16
CA SER A 14 19.10 -15.43 -1.00
C SER A 14 18.20 -15.85 0.16
N GLU A 15 18.19 -15.07 1.25
CA GLU A 15 17.36 -15.35 2.43
C GLU A 15 16.06 -14.53 2.41
N PRO A 16 14.87 -15.17 2.44
CA PRO A 16 13.58 -14.50 2.23
C PRO A 16 13.15 -13.60 3.40
N ASP A 17 13.66 -13.82 4.62
CA ASP A 17 13.31 -13.02 5.80
C ASP A 17 14.19 -11.76 5.96
N GLN A 18 15.20 -11.60 5.10
CA GLN A 18 16.04 -10.40 5.11
C GLN A 18 15.20 -9.14 4.86
N LEU A 19 15.64 -8.05 5.49
CA LEU A 19 15.00 -6.74 5.36
C LEU A 19 14.90 -6.30 3.88
N LEU A 20 15.90 -6.62 3.05
CA LEU A 20 15.88 -6.29 1.63
C LEU A 20 14.73 -7.00 0.88
N ALA A 21 14.46 -8.28 1.14
CA ALA A 21 13.34 -9.00 0.54
C ALA A 21 11.98 -8.39 0.93
N ARG A 22 11.83 -8.00 2.20
CA ARG A 22 10.63 -7.34 2.72
C ARG A 22 10.41 -5.95 2.10
N LEU A 23 11.48 -5.17 1.93
CA LEU A 23 11.44 -3.88 1.25
C LEU A 23 11.05 -4.01 -0.22
N ILE A 24 11.60 -4.99 -0.95
CA ILE A 24 11.23 -5.24 -2.35
C ILE A 24 9.75 -5.60 -2.45
N ARG A 25 9.22 -6.46 -1.56
CA ARG A 25 7.78 -6.80 -1.56
C ARG A 25 6.89 -5.62 -1.20
N ALA A 26 7.25 -4.84 -0.18
CA ALA A 26 6.49 -3.66 0.21
C ALA A 26 6.47 -2.61 -0.91
N HIS A 27 7.60 -2.43 -1.61
CA HIS A 27 7.68 -1.55 -2.76
C HIS A 27 6.84 -2.08 -3.92
N GLY A 28 7.02 -3.34 -4.34
CA GLY A 28 6.25 -3.95 -5.43
C GLY A 28 4.74 -3.82 -5.21
N ASN A 29 4.26 -4.17 -4.02
CA ASN A 29 2.85 -3.97 -3.67
C ASN A 29 2.44 -2.48 -3.69
N THR A 30 3.31 -1.55 -3.36
CA THR A 30 2.95 -0.12 -3.43
C THR A 30 2.89 0.40 -4.86
N THR A 31 3.82 -0.04 -5.71
CA THR A 31 3.85 0.33 -7.13
C THR A 31 2.63 -0.21 -7.88
N GLU A 32 2.07 -1.34 -7.45
CA GLU A 32 0.84 -1.89 -8.03
C GLU A 32 -0.42 -1.07 -7.72
N TYR A 33 -0.56 -0.51 -6.51
CA TYR A 33 -1.81 0.15 -6.08
C TYR A 33 -1.76 1.68 -6.06
N ALA A 34 -0.60 2.27 -5.75
CA ALA A 34 -0.47 3.72 -5.58
C ALA A 34 -0.82 4.51 -6.87
N PRO A 35 -0.45 4.08 -8.08
CA PRO A 35 -0.82 4.80 -9.30
C PRO A 35 -2.34 4.87 -9.52
N PHE A 36 -3.05 3.76 -9.28
CA PHE A 36 -4.51 3.73 -9.43
C PHE A 36 -5.20 4.64 -8.42
N LEU A 37 -4.77 4.61 -7.15
CA LEU A 37 -5.30 5.51 -6.13
C LEU A 37 -5.00 6.98 -6.46
N ALA A 38 -3.80 7.29 -6.95
CA ALA A 38 -3.43 8.66 -7.33
C ALA A 38 -4.33 9.21 -8.44
N VAL A 39 -4.58 8.42 -9.50
CA VAL A 39 -5.48 8.81 -10.59
C VAL A 39 -6.91 8.98 -10.09
N LEU A 40 -7.39 8.06 -9.25
CA LEU A 40 -8.74 8.12 -8.69
C LEU A 40 -8.95 9.34 -7.78
N PHE A 41 -7.96 9.66 -6.94
CA PHE A 41 -8.01 10.83 -6.06
C PHE A 41 -7.98 12.13 -6.87
N LEU A 42 -7.13 12.19 -7.90
CA LEU A 42 -7.05 13.33 -8.80
C LEU A 42 -8.39 13.54 -9.52
N TYR A 43 -8.95 12.47 -10.12
CA TYR A 43 -10.23 12.53 -10.79
C TYR A 43 -11.33 13.05 -9.85
N LEU A 44 -11.54 12.38 -8.72
CA LEU A 44 -12.56 12.79 -7.75
C LEU A 44 -12.33 14.19 -7.21
N GLY A 45 -11.08 14.58 -6.97
CA GLY A 45 -10.72 15.93 -6.52
C GLY A 45 -11.13 17.04 -7.49
N THR A 46 -11.27 16.73 -8.78
CA THR A 46 -11.76 17.69 -9.79
C THR A 46 -13.29 17.81 -9.85
N GLN A 47 -14.03 16.87 -9.26
CA GLN A 47 -15.49 16.76 -9.38
C GLN A 47 -16.25 17.24 -8.13
N HIS A 48 -15.63 18.10 -7.31
CA HIS A 48 -16.19 18.57 -6.03
C HIS A 48 -16.69 17.42 -5.15
N PRO A 49 -15.79 16.54 -4.69
CA PRO A 49 -16.19 15.29 -4.05
C PRO A 49 -16.85 15.57 -2.69
N PRO A 50 -17.84 14.77 -2.29
CA PRO A 50 -18.46 14.89 -0.98
C PRO A 50 -17.43 14.63 0.14
N GLY A 51 -17.62 15.25 1.31
CA GLY A 51 -16.64 15.19 2.41
C GLY A 51 -16.26 13.77 2.85
N TRP A 52 -17.18 12.80 2.76
CA TRP A 52 -16.88 11.40 3.06
C TRP A 52 -15.86 10.79 2.09
N ALA A 53 -15.86 11.18 0.81
CA ALA A 53 -14.91 10.70 -0.18
C ALA A 53 -13.50 11.23 0.12
N ILE A 54 -13.38 12.48 0.58
CA ILE A 54 -12.10 13.05 1.04
C ILE A 54 -11.54 12.24 2.22
N TRP A 55 -12.39 11.87 3.18
CA TRP A 55 -11.97 10.99 4.28
C TRP A 55 -11.58 9.59 3.80
N CYS A 56 -12.23 9.04 2.78
CA CYS A 56 -11.82 7.78 2.16
C CYS A 56 -10.45 7.88 1.47
N MET A 57 -10.09 9.01 0.85
CA MET A 57 -8.75 9.22 0.28
C MET A 57 -7.67 9.21 1.37
N ALA A 58 -7.91 9.93 2.47
CA ALA A 58 -7.02 9.94 3.62
C ALA A 58 -6.91 8.55 4.27
N GLY A 59 -8.04 7.85 4.44
CA GLY A 59 -8.10 6.49 4.97
C GLY A 59 -7.35 5.48 4.11
N ALA A 60 -7.55 5.50 2.78
CA ALA A 60 -6.81 4.67 1.84
C ALA A 60 -5.29 4.92 1.93
N THR A 61 -4.87 6.19 2.03
CA THR A 61 -3.46 6.57 2.21
C THR A 61 -2.89 6.01 3.51
N ALA A 62 -3.61 6.16 4.63
CA ALA A 62 -3.22 5.61 5.91
C ALA A 62 -3.09 4.08 5.88
N CYS A 63 -4.01 3.38 5.22
CA CYS A 63 -3.94 1.93 5.02
C CYS A 63 -2.73 1.49 4.20
N ARG A 64 -2.33 2.26 3.16
CA ARG A 64 -1.11 2.01 2.39
C ARG A 64 0.14 2.14 3.26
N VAL A 65 0.21 3.17 4.09
CA VAL A 65 1.33 3.36 5.03
C VAL A 65 1.36 2.24 6.06
N LEU A 66 0.21 1.89 6.65
CA LEU A 66 0.08 0.79 7.61
C LEU A 66 0.57 -0.53 7.02
N LEU A 67 0.22 -0.82 5.76
CA LEU A 67 0.64 -2.04 5.09
C LEU A 67 2.17 -2.11 4.92
N VAL A 68 2.81 -1.00 4.55
CA VAL A 68 4.28 -0.93 4.46
C VAL A 68 4.91 -1.12 5.84
N VAL A 69 4.41 -0.43 6.86
CA VAL A 69 4.91 -0.58 8.25
C VAL A 69 4.74 -2.02 8.72
N ALA A 70 3.59 -2.64 8.47
CA ALA A 70 3.31 -4.03 8.84
C ALA A 70 4.27 -5.02 8.15
N LEU A 71 4.59 -4.81 6.87
CA LEU A 71 5.55 -5.65 6.13
C LEU A 71 6.99 -5.51 6.65
N LEU A 72 7.36 -4.34 7.17
CA LEU A 72 8.72 -4.09 7.67
C LEU A 72 8.89 -4.45 9.14
N ALA A 73 7.86 -4.27 9.97
CA ALA A 73 7.92 -4.51 11.40
C ALA A 73 7.93 -6.00 11.76
N TRP A 74 7.29 -6.87 10.96
CA TRP A 74 7.32 -8.31 11.20
C TRP A 74 8.53 -8.99 10.55
N PRO A 75 9.30 -9.78 11.32
CA PRO A 75 10.53 -10.43 10.82
C PRO A 75 10.26 -11.61 9.90
N SER A 76 9.08 -12.23 9.96
CA SER A 76 8.72 -13.41 9.17
C SER A 76 7.49 -13.15 8.32
N MET A 77 7.56 -13.46 7.03
CA MET A 77 6.43 -13.35 6.09
C MET A 77 5.50 -14.58 6.08
N SER A 78 5.93 -15.68 6.69
CA SER A 78 5.22 -16.95 6.76
C SER A 78 4.15 -16.98 7.86
N LYS A 79 4.18 -16.02 8.81
CA LYS A 79 3.18 -15.91 9.87
C LYS A 79 2.05 -14.93 9.51
N PRO A 80 0.81 -15.17 9.96
CA PRO A 80 -0.28 -14.20 9.82
C PRO A 80 0.10 -12.88 10.49
N ASN A 81 -0.08 -11.77 9.75
CA ASN A 81 0.15 -10.42 10.26
C ASN A 81 -1.19 -9.66 10.24
N PRO A 82 -1.83 -9.43 11.40
CA PRO A 82 -3.12 -8.75 11.46
C PRO A 82 -3.03 -7.30 10.95
N ALA A 83 -1.92 -6.59 11.18
CA ALA A 83 -1.73 -5.24 10.66
C ALA A 83 -1.64 -5.23 9.13
N ARG A 84 -1.03 -6.26 8.52
CA ARG A 84 -1.03 -6.44 7.06
C ARG A 84 -2.44 -6.68 6.52
N ALA A 85 -3.22 -7.51 7.22
CA ALA A 85 -4.61 -7.78 6.85
C ALA A 85 -5.47 -6.51 6.91
N ILE A 86 -5.37 -5.74 8.00
CA ILE A 86 -6.09 -4.47 8.17
C ILE A 86 -5.67 -3.46 7.08
N GLY A 87 -4.38 -3.30 6.81
CA GLY A 87 -3.89 -2.41 5.75
C GLY A 87 -4.39 -2.81 4.36
N ALA A 88 -4.40 -4.11 4.05
CA ALA A 88 -4.89 -4.61 2.77
C ALA A 88 -6.41 -4.46 2.63
N LEU A 89 -7.17 -4.95 3.62
CA LEU A 89 -8.63 -4.87 3.62
C LEU A 89 -9.12 -3.42 3.61
N GLY A 90 -8.48 -2.53 4.38
CA GLY A 90 -8.78 -1.12 4.38
C GLY A 90 -8.51 -0.45 3.03
N THR A 91 -7.42 -0.82 2.36
CA THR A 91 -7.12 -0.32 1.00
C THR A 91 -8.22 -0.72 0.03
N TYR A 92 -8.70 -1.97 0.09
CA TYR A 92 -9.82 -2.42 -0.76
C TYR A 92 -11.14 -1.76 -0.40
N ALA A 93 -11.46 -1.63 0.89
CA ALA A 93 -12.71 -1.02 1.34
C ALA A 93 -12.80 0.45 0.92
N PHE A 94 -11.76 1.25 1.22
CA PHE A 94 -11.73 2.66 0.82
C PHE A 94 -11.60 2.83 -0.70
N GLY A 95 -10.80 2.00 -1.37
CA GLY A 95 -10.71 2.02 -2.84
C GLY A 95 -12.05 1.74 -3.51
N THR A 96 -12.79 0.74 -3.02
CA THR A 96 -14.14 0.41 -3.53
C THR A 96 -15.12 1.56 -3.28
N ALA A 97 -15.11 2.15 -2.07
CA ALA A 97 -15.95 3.30 -1.75
C ALA A 97 -15.66 4.50 -2.66
N LEU A 98 -14.39 4.74 -2.99
CA LEU A 98 -13.99 5.80 -3.92
C LEU A 98 -14.40 5.48 -5.36
N CYS A 99 -14.35 4.23 -5.81
CA CYS A 99 -14.90 3.84 -7.10
C CYS A 99 -16.41 4.10 -7.17
N VAL A 100 -17.16 3.79 -6.10
CA VAL A 100 -18.59 4.11 -6.01
C VAL A 100 -18.81 5.63 -6.06
N ALA A 101 -17.98 6.41 -5.35
CA ALA A 101 -18.02 7.87 -5.43
C ALA A 101 -17.82 8.35 -6.87
N ALA A 102 -16.86 7.77 -7.59
CA ALA A 102 -16.49 8.17 -8.95
C ALA A 102 -17.59 7.85 -9.97
N LEU A 103 -18.38 6.81 -9.74
CA LEU A 103 -19.54 6.47 -10.57
C LEU A 103 -20.78 7.31 -10.26
N ALA A 104 -20.80 7.98 -9.10
CA ALA A 104 -21.92 8.79 -8.64
C ALA A 104 -21.71 10.31 -8.86
N VAL A 105 -20.56 10.70 -9.39
CA VAL A 105 -20.15 12.09 -9.61
C VAL A 105 -20.41 12.54 -11.05
#